data_AF-A0A0D1L0S2-F1
#
_entry.id   AF-A0A0D1L0S2-F1
#
_cell.length_a   1.000
_cell.length_b   1.000
_cell.length_c   1.000
_cell.angle_alpha   90.00
_cell.angle_beta   90.00
_cell.angle_gamma   90.00
#
_symmetry.space_group_name_H-M   'P 1'
#
loop_
_entity.id
_entity.type
_entity.pdbx_description
1 polymer ?
#
loop_
_entity_poly.entity_id
_entity_poly.type
_entity_poly.pdbx_seq_one_letter_code
_entity_poly.pdbx_strand_id
1 'polypeptide(L)' 'MHEKIVLTDDSLIIGSQNLSTKSLTENRELSIRLDKAAAPNIVAAVQNQFAVDFDKATPA' A
#
# COMPACT_ATOMS: atom_id res chain seq x y z
N MET A 1 -11.96 2.42 5.13
CA MET A 1 -10.73 2.11 4.40
C MET A 1 -10.39 3.29 3.51
N HIS A 2 -9.24 3.93 3.71
CA HIS A 2 -8.75 5.07 2.89
C HIS A 2 -7.25 4.96 2.59
N GLU A 3 -6.61 3.87 3.03
CA GLU A 3 -5.26 3.51 2.62
C GLU A 3 -5.16 3.30 1.11
N LYS A 4 -3.99 3.66 0.56
CA LYS A 4 -3.60 3.31 -0.80
C LYS A 4 -2.23 2.68 -0.72
N ILE A 5 -2.21 1.36 -0.82
CA ILE A 5 -1.00 0.57 -0.78
C ILE A 5 -0.98 -0.43 -1.92
N VAL A 6 0.23 -0.74 -2.39
CA VAL A 6 0.52 -1.95 -3.13
C VAL A 6 1.63 -2.66 -2.38
N LEU A 7 1.30 -3.83 -1.85
CA LEU A 7 2.23 -4.69 -1.16
C LEU A 7 2.55 -5.90 -2.04
N THR A 8 3.84 -6.18 -2.20
CA THR A 8 4.39 -7.35 -2.90
C THR A 8 5.30 -8.12 -1.93
N ASP A 9 5.81 -9.28 -2.33
CA ASP A 9 6.69 -10.07 -1.47
C ASP A 9 7.98 -9.31 -1.07
N ASP A 10 8.45 -8.42 -1.93
CA ASP A 10 9.75 -7.73 -1.80
C ASP A 10 9.65 -6.21 -1.60
N SER A 11 8.50 -5.60 -1.82
CA SER A 11 8.37 -4.14 -1.77
C SER A 11 6.97 -3.65 -1.40
N LEU A 12 6.93 -2.41 -0.90
CA LEU A 12 5.74 -1.65 -0.57
C LEU A 12 5.75 -0.33 -1.34
N ILE A 13 4.62 0.01 -1.96
CA ILE A 13 4.30 1.37 -2.38
C ILE A 13 3.17 1.89 -1.49
N ILE A 14 3.35 3.08 -0.90
CA ILE A 14 2.35 3.76 -0.07
C ILE A 14 2.35 5.25 -0.37
N GLY A 15 1.16 5.87 -0.46
CA GLY A 15 1.05 7.28 -0.82
C GLY A 15 -0.38 7.80 -0.98
N SER A 16 -0.50 8.88 -1.75
CA SER A 16 -1.78 9.56 -2.03
C SER A 16 -2.53 9.01 -3.24
N GLN A 17 -1.83 8.28 -4.13
CA GLN A 17 -2.35 7.74 -5.39
C GLN A 17 -3.48 6.71 -5.18
N ASN A 18 -4.70 7.05 -5.62
CA ASN A 18 -5.78 6.07 -5.74
C ASN A 18 -5.58 5.15 -6.96
N LEU A 19 -6.18 3.96 -6.94
CA LEU A 19 -6.30 3.10 -8.12
C LEU A 19 -7.39 3.63 -9.05
N SER A 20 -7.12 4.76 -9.71
CA SER A 20 -8.01 5.41 -10.66
C SER A 20 -7.19 6.07 -11.77
N THR A 21 -7.76 6.15 -12.97
CA THR A 21 -7.11 6.82 -14.11
C THR A 21 -6.66 8.23 -13.74
N LYS A 22 -7.53 9.00 -13.07
CA LYS A 22 -7.24 10.38 -12.67
C LYS A 22 -6.01 10.50 -11.75
N SER A 23 -5.90 9.68 -10.71
CA SER A 23 -4.70 9.66 -9.85
C SER A 23 -3.45 9.17 -10.58
N LEU A 24 -3.59 8.32 -11.61
CA LEU A 24 -2.47 7.76 -12.36
C LEU A 24 -1.95 8.66 -13.49
N THR A 25 -2.77 9.60 -13.99
CA THR A 25 -2.42 10.38 -15.21
C THR A 25 -2.54 11.90 -15.04
N GLU A 26 -3.31 12.40 -14.08
CA GLU A 26 -3.65 13.83 -14.00
C GLU A 26 -3.25 14.49 -12.69
N ASN A 27 -3.52 13.84 -11.55
CA ASN A 27 -3.29 14.47 -10.25
C ASN A 27 -1.80 14.57 -9.92
N ARG A 28 -1.43 15.61 -9.18
CA ARG A 28 -0.13 15.65 -8.49
C ARG A 28 -0.17 14.75 -7.26
N GLU A 29 0.34 13.54 -7.41
CA GLU A 29 0.42 12.55 -6.34
C GLU A 29 1.85 12.43 -5.77
N LEU A 30 1.97 11.85 -4.58
CA LEU A 30 3.25 11.46 -3.99
C LEU A 30 3.11 10.06 -3.38
N SER A 31 4.03 9.17 -3.76
CA SER A 31 4.14 7.83 -3.21
C SER A 31 5.60 7.53 -2.91
N ILE A 32 5.83 6.75 -1.85
CA ILE A 32 7.16 6.24 -1.49
C ILE A 32 7.18 4.75 -1.81
N ARG A 33 8.25 4.30 -2.46
CA ARG A 33 8.57 2.89 -2.62
C ARG A 33 9.62 2.50 -1.58
N LEU A 34 9.34 1.45 -0.82
CA LEU A 34 10.25 0.84 0.14
C LEU A 34 10.52 -0.59 -0.28
N ASP A 35 11.79 -0.94 -0.45
CA ASP A 35 12.19 -2.33 -0.61
C ASP A 35 12.33 -2.99 0.78
N LYS A 36 11.87 -4.23 0.91
CA LYS A 36 11.87 -4.98 2.16
C LYS A 36 13.27 -5.17 2.73
N ALA A 37 14.29 -5.28 1.87
CA ALA A 37 15.68 -5.36 2.31
C ALA A 37 16.17 -4.06 3.00
N ALA A 38 15.64 -2.89 2.60
CA ALA A 38 16.05 -1.60 3.14
C ALA A 38 15.21 -1.18 4.37
N ALA A 39 13.93 -1.55 4.41
CA ALA A 39 13.00 -1.17 5.47
C ALA A 39 12.15 -2.36 5.98
N PRO A 40 12.77 -3.47 6.44
CA PRO A 40 12.07 -4.72 6.73
C PRO A 40 10.98 -4.56 7.80
N ASN A 41 11.24 -3.76 8.83
CA ASN A 41 10.30 -3.55 9.93
C ASN A 41 9.05 -2.75 9.49
N ILE A 42 9.21 -1.78 8.57
CA ILE A 42 8.08 -0.99 8.06
C ILE A 42 7.21 -1.86 7.17
N VAL A 43 7.83 -2.61 6.25
CA VAL A 43 7.10 -3.53 5.36
C VAL A 43 6.35 -4.59 6.17
N ALA A 44 6.98 -5.18 7.19
CA ALA A 44 6.33 -6.15 8.06
C ALA A 44 5.15 -5.55 8.84
N ALA A 45 5.27 -4.33 9.35
CA ALA A 45 4.16 -3.66 10.04
C ALA A 45 2.96 -3.43 9.12
N VAL A 46 3.18 -2.98 7.88
CA VAL A 46 2.10 -2.78 6.90
C VAL A 46 1.50 -4.11 6.46
N GLN A 47 2.30 -5.16 6.28
CA GLN A 47 1.81 -6.50 5.98
C GLN A 47 0.88 -7.03 7.07
N ASN A 48 1.27 -6.85 8.34
CA ASN A 48 0.44 -7.27 9.48
C ASN A 48 -0.87 -6.47 9.53
N GLN A 49 -0.84 -5.16 9.30
CA GLN A 49 -2.04 -4.33 9.26
C GLN A 49 -2.98 -4.76 8.12
N PHE A 50 -2.45 -5.02 6.92
CA PHE A 50 -3.23 -5.52 5.79
C PHE A 50 -3.93 -6.84 6.14
N ALA A 51 -3.23 -7.79 6.75
CA ALA A 51 -3.83 -9.07 7.16
C ALA A 51 -4.98 -8.86 8.16
N VAL A 52 -4.79 -8.00 9.16
CA VAL A 52 -5.83 -7.66 10.15
C VAL A 52 -7.07 -7.05 9.48
N ASP A 53 -6.88 -6.17 8.49
CA ASP A 53 -7.98 -5.52 7.80
C ASP A 53 -8.69 -6.47 6.84
N PHE A 54 -7.94 -7.36 6.17
CA PHE A 54 -8.48 -8.39 5.30
C PHE A 54 -9.31 -9.42 6.07
N ASP A 55 -8.84 -9.89 7.23
CA ASP A 55 -9.56 -10.85 8.08
C ASP A 55 -10.90 -10.28 8.59
N LYS A 56 -11.01 -8.94 8.71
CA LYS A 56 -12.24 -8.24 9.10
C LYS A 56 -13.14 -7.89 7.91
N ALA A 57 -12.62 -7.96 6.69
CA ALA A 57 -13.38 -7.62 5.50
C ALA A 57 -14.42 -8.70 5.19
N THR A 58 -15.58 -8.27 4.70
CA THR A 58 -16.54 -9.22 4.14
C THR A 58 -16.05 -9.63 2.74
N PRO A 59 -16.07 -10.93 2.39
CA PRO A 59 -15.80 -11.37 1.03
C PRO A 59 -16.71 -10.65 0.04
N ALA A 60 -16.16 -10.29 -1.12
CA ALA A 60 -16.91 -9.65 -2.21
C ALA A 60 -17.87 -10.62 -2.90
#